data_AF-A0A2V9CPL4-F1
#
_entry.id   AF-A0A2V9CPL4-F1
#
_cell.length_a   1.000
_cell.length_b   1.000
_cell.length_c   1.000
_cell.angle_alpha   90.00
_cell.angle_beta   90.00
_cell.angle_gamma   90.00
#
_symmetry.space_group_name_H-M   'P 1'
#
loop_
_entity.id
_entity.type
_entity.pdbx_description
1 polymer ?
#
loop_
_entity_poly.entity_id
_entity_poly.type
_entity_poly.pdbx_seq_one_letter_code
_entity_poly.pdbx_strand_id
1 'polypeptide(L)'
;MDSNLRWKAVFVTLVILLCIFGLVGLPAFPTSLAQLRDNFSRRIKLGLDLQGGTHLILQVQVNEAVSLQTDQTIDHLGTQFRDKNIRYDDLRKVSDTQILVHNLAPEGTAAFRDLVSSNFGEWDLAPAPGEQSGYLLTIKPSTVAAIQAQTMSQSEDTIRRRIDALGLTEPVVAPYGQGTPRQYPARIIQDHMR
;
A
#
# COMPACT_ATOMS: atom_id res chain seq x y z
N MET A 1 -39.47 -35.02 -49.77
CA MET A 1 -38.66 -34.44 -48.69
C MET A 1 -39.46 -34.54 -47.41
N ASP A 2 -38.95 -35.29 -46.43
CA ASP A 2 -39.67 -35.56 -45.18
C ASP A 2 -40.02 -34.26 -44.44
N SER A 3 -41.28 -34.14 -44.03
CA SER A 3 -41.84 -32.93 -43.40
C SER A 3 -41.05 -32.51 -42.14
N ASN A 4 -40.51 -33.50 -41.41
CA ASN A 4 -39.69 -33.31 -40.23
C ASN A 4 -38.35 -32.61 -40.51
N LEU A 5 -37.78 -32.78 -41.71
CA LEU A 5 -36.51 -32.16 -42.07
C LEU A 5 -36.68 -30.69 -42.47
N ARG A 6 -37.80 -30.37 -43.15
CA ARG A 6 -38.15 -28.99 -43.54
C ARG A 6 -38.41 -28.11 -42.32
N TRP A 7 -39.11 -28.62 -41.31
CA TRP A 7 -39.35 -27.88 -40.05
C TRP A 7 -38.05 -27.59 -39.28
N LYS A 8 -37.16 -28.58 -39.18
CA LYS A 8 -35.83 -28.40 -38.58
C LYS A 8 -35.00 -27.36 -39.34
N ALA A 9 -35.05 -27.37 -40.67
CA ALA A 9 -34.34 -26.38 -41.49
C ALA A 9 -34.87 -24.94 -41.26
N VAL A 10 -36.19 -24.76 -41.17
CA VAL A 10 -36.80 -23.45 -40.86
C VAL A 10 -36.39 -22.98 -39.47
N PHE A 11 -36.43 -23.86 -38.47
CA PHE A 11 -36.02 -23.53 -37.11
C PHE A 11 -34.55 -23.11 -37.03
N VAL A 12 -33.64 -23.88 -37.65
CA VAL A 12 -32.21 -23.55 -37.69
C VAL A 12 -31.98 -22.22 -38.39
N THR A 13 -32.66 -21.97 -39.50
CA THR A 13 -32.55 -20.69 -40.24
C THR A 13 -33.03 -19.51 -39.39
N LEU A 14 -34.12 -19.69 -38.64
CA LEU A 14 -34.66 -18.67 -37.75
C LEU A 14 -33.69 -18.36 -36.60
N VAL A 15 -33.09 -19.39 -35.98
CA VAL A 15 -32.09 -19.20 -34.91
C VAL A 15 -30.85 -18.50 -35.43
N ILE A 16 -30.36 -18.88 -36.62
CA ILE A 16 -29.22 -18.21 -37.27
C ILE A 16 -29.54 -16.73 -37.53
N LEU A 17 -30.73 -16.43 -38.09
CA LEU A 17 -31.16 -15.05 -38.31
C LEU A 17 -31.29 -14.27 -36.99
N LEU A 18 -31.79 -14.90 -35.92
CA LEU A 18 -31.89 -14.28 -34.59
C LEU A 18 -30.50 -13.99 -34.00
N CYS A 19 -29.54 -14.89 -34.16
CA CYS A 19 -28.15 -14.67 -33.74
C CYS A 19 -27.47 -13.55 -34.54
N ILE A 20 -27.64 -13.53 -35.86
CA ILE A 20 -27.14 -12.45 -36.72
C ILE A 20 -27.79 -11.12 -36.34
N PHE A 21 -29.09 -11.13 -36.05
CA PHE A 21 -29.84 -9.96 -35.64
C PHE A 21 -29.40 -9.42 -34.27
N GLY A 22 -29.15 -10.30 -33.29
CA GLY A 22 -28.59 -9.91 -31.99
C GLY A 22 -27.17 -9.32 -32.09
N LEU A 23 -26.40 -9.79 -33.06
CA LEU A 23 -25.03 -9.34 -33.33
C LEU A 23 -24.99 -7.99 -34.07
N VAL A 24 -25.86 -7.79 -35.06
CA VAL A 24 -25.85 -6.59 -35.94
C VAL A 24 -26.74 -5.46 -35.41
N GLY A 25 -27.77 -5.75 -34.59
CA GLY A 25 -28.74 -4.75 -34.15
C GLY A 25 -29.73 -4.34 -35.26
N LEU A 26 -30.86 -3.73 -34.87
CA LEU A 26 -31.95 -3.32 -35.77
C LEU A 26 -31.46 -2.57 -37.03
N PRO A 27 -32.09 -2.78 -38.21
CA PRO A 27 -31.57 -2.25 -39.46
C PRO A 27 -31.89 -0.76 -39.60
N ALA A 28 -31.02 0.10 -39.09
CA ALA A 28 -30.70 1.31 -39.83
C ALA A 28 -29.76 0.87 -40.96
N PHE A 29 -30.29 0.83 -42.18
CA PHE A 29 -29.65 0.45 -43.45
C PHE A 29 -28.10 0.55 -43.45
N PRO A 30 -27.36 -0.54 -43.75
CA PRO A 30 -25.91 -0.53 -43.71
C PRO A 30 -25.37 0.23 -44.92
N THR A 31 -24.91 1.45 -44.71
CA THR A 31 -24.04 2.15 -45.68
C THR A 31 -22.66 2.30 -45.06
N SER A 32 -21.95 1.17 -45.01
CA SER A 32 -20.48 1.01 -45.01
C SER A 32 -20.01 -0.09 -44.05
N LEU A 33 -18.98 -0.84 -44.50
CA LEU A 33 -18.16 -1.72 -43.67
C LEU A 33 -17.61 -1.04 -42.40
N ALA A 34 -17.54 0.30 -42.39
CA ALA A 34 -17.08 1.09 -41.26
C ALA A 34 -18.08 1.08 -40.08
N GLN A 35 -19.39 1.15 -40.34
CA GLN A 35 -20.40 1.18 -39.27
C GLN A 35 -20.58 -0.19 -38.58
N LEU A 36 -20.30 -1.28 -39.29
CA LEU A 36 -20.35 -2.63 -38.73
C LEU A 36 -19.13 -2.89 -37.82
N ARG A 37 -17.96 -2.38 -38.21
CA ARG A 37 -16.75 -2.35 -37.37
C ARG A 37 -16.94 -1.50 -36.11
N ASP A 38 -17.58 -0.34 -36.25
CA ASP A 38 -17.80 0.61 -35.15
C ASP A 38 -18.87 0.13 -34.14
N ASN A 39 -19.84 -0.68 -34.59
CA ASN A 39 -20.77 -1.34 -33.66
C ASN A 39 -20.12 -2.52 -32.93
N PHE A 40 -19.23 -3.26 -33.59
CA PHE A 40 -18.48 -4.36 -32.96
C PHE A 40 -17.55 -3.86 -31.85
N SER A 41 -16.84 -2.75 -32.09
CA SER A 41 -15.96 -2.14 -31.08
C SER A 41 -16.73 -1.59 -29.88
N ARG A 42 -17.96 -1.07 -30.07
CA ARG A 42 -18.78 -0.51 -28.98
C ARG A 42 -19.54 -1.55 -28.16
N ARG A 43 -19.88 -2.73 -28.73
CA ARG A 43 -20.65 -3.79 -28.03
C ARG A 43 -19.79 -4.81 -27.30
N ILE A 44 -18.53 -4.98 -27.69
CA ILE A 44 -17.62 -5.90 -27.02
C ILE A 44 -16.82 -5.12 -25.97
N LYS A 45 -17.22 -5.23 -24.70
CA LYS A 45 -16.37 -4.81 -23.58
C LYS A 45 -15.24 -5.84 -23.45
N LEU A 46 -14.09 -5.54 -24.03
CA LEU A 46 -12.90 -6.36 -23.94
C LEU A 46 -12.45 -6.41 -22.47
N GLY A 47 -12.21 -7.60 -21.94
CA GLY A 47 -11.56 -7.76 -20.64
C GLY A 47 -10.09 -7.34 -20.69
N LEU A 48 -9.51 -7.00 -19.54
CA LEU A 48 -8.15 -6.47 -19.36
C LEU A 48 -7.05 -7.26 -20.12
N ASP A 49 -7.23 -8.57 -20.25
CA ASP A 49 -6.29 -9.48 -20.95
C ASP A 49 -6.14 -9.16 -22.46
N LEU A 50 -7.18 -8.60 -23.08
CA LEU A 50 -7.18 -8.22 -24.50
C LEU A 50 -6.90 -6.73 -24.73
N GLN A 51 -6.84 -5.92 -23.67
CA GLN A 51 -6.57 -4.47 -23.72
C GLN A 51 -5.14 -4.10 -23.27
N GLY A 52 -4.38 -5.03 -22.71
CA GLY A 52 -2.97 -4.82 -22.35
C GLY A 52 -2.79 -3.87 -21.16
N GLY A 53 -3.10 -4.33 -19.95
CA GLY A 53 -2.80 -3.63 -18.69
C GLY A 53 -1.76 -4.37 -17.84
N THR A 54 -0.90 -3.66 -17.13
CA THR A 54 0.03 -4.27 -16.16
C THR A 54 -0.58 -4.28 -14.75
N HIS A 55 -0.50 -5.43 -14.06
CA HIS A 55 -0.87 -5.55 -12.64
C HIS A 55 0.39 -5.77 -11.81
N LEU A 56 0.66 -4.85 -10.88
CA LEU A 56 1.83 -4.89 -10.01
C LEU A 56 1.41 -4.94 -8.54
N ILE A 57 2.04 -5.84 -7.79
CA ILE A 57 1.95 -5.90 -6.33
C ILE A 57 3.31 -5.47 -5.78
N LEU A 58 3.35 -4.37 -5.03
CA LEU A 58 4.53 -3.87 -4.34
C LEU A 58 4.41 -4.15 -2.85
N GLN A 59 5.53 -4.33 -2.16
CA GLN A 59 5.54 -4.56 -0.72
C GLN A 59 6.17 -3.38 -0.01
N VAL A 60 5.45 -2.78 0.95
CA VAL A 60 5.97 -1.67 1.74
C VAL A 60 6.65 -2.20 3.00
N GLN A 61 7.90 -1.77 3.23
CA GLN A 61 8.71 -2.14 4.39
C GLN A 61 8.40 -1.24 5.60
N VAL A 62 7.22 -1.42 6.21
CA VAL A 62 6.76 -0.56 7.31
C VAL A 62 7.60 -0.70 8.60
N ASN A 63 8.23 -1.86 8.83
CA ASN A 63 9.10 -2.06 9.99
C ASN A 63 10.42 -1.27 9.87
N GLU A 64 10.91 -1.09 8.64
CA GLU A 64 12.12 -0.31 8.40
C GLU A 64 11.89 1.16 8.79
N ALA A 65 10.69 1.68 8.56
CA ALA A 65 10.30 3.01 9.03
C ALA A 65 10.30 3.12 10.56
N VAL A 66 9.84 2.08 11.27
CA VAL A 66 9.89 2.04 12.74
C VAL A 66 11.33 1.99 13.23
N SER A 67 12.18 1.17 12.60
CA SER A 67 13.62 1.09 12.92
C SER A 67 14.32 2.43 12.69
N LEU A 68 14.02 3.12 11.58
CA LEU A 68 14.56 4.44 11.26
C LEU A 68 14.11 5.49 12.29
N GLN A 69 12.83 5.47 12.70
CA GLN A 69 12.34 6.36 13.75
C GLN A 69 13.09 6.14 15.07
N THR A 70 13.37 4.88 15.41
CA THR A 70 14.16 4.53 16.60
C THR A 70 15.59 5.08 16.50
N ASP A 71 16.24 4.95 15.34
CA ASP A 71 17.59 5.51 15.12
C ASP A 71 17.60 7.05 15.24
N GLN A 72 16.63 7.72 14.63
CA GLN A 72 16.47 9.18 14.76
C GLN A 72 16.22 9.60 16.21
N THR A 73 15.47 8.79 16.96
CA THR A 73 15.20 9.05 18.39
C THR A 73 16.47 8.89 19.22
N ILE A 74 17.34 7.93 18.90
CA ILE A 74 18.66 7.78 19.54
C ILE A 74 19.50 9.05 19.35
N ASP A 75 19.59 9.55 18.12
CA ASP A 75 20.35 10.76 17.82
C ASP A 75 19.79 12.00 18.56
N HIS A 76 18.46 12.09 18.62
CA HIS A 76 17.78 13.16 19.34
C HIS A 76 18.01 13.07 20.85
N LEU A 77 17.86 11.89 21.45
CA LEU A 77 18.15 11.64 22.87
C LEU A 77 19.59 11.99 23.21
N GLY A 78 20.57 11.56 22.41
CA GLY A 78 21.98 11.87 22.62
C GLY A 78 22.28 13.37 22.54
N THR A 79 21.56 14.11 21.72
CA THR A 79 21.65 15.58 21.67
C THR A 79 21.06 16.21 22.94
N GLN A 80 19.87 15.78 23.36
CA GLN A 80 19.22 16.28 24.58
C GLN A 80 20.02 15.97 25.85
N PHE A 81 20.66 14.80 25.92
CA PHE A 81 21.51 14.42 27.05
C PHE A 81 22.74 15.33 27.15
N ARG A 82 23.37 15.66 26.02
CA ARG A 82 24.48 16.63 25.97
C ARG A 82 24.02 18.02 26.40
N ASP A 83 22.88 18.50 25.88
CA ASP A 83 22.35 19.83 26.20
C ASP A 83 22.00 19.97 27.69
N LYS A 84 21.49 18.91 28.32
CA LYS A 84 21.14 18.88 29.76
C LYS A 84 22.28 18.40 30.66
N ASN A 85 23.47 18.16 30.10
CA ASN A 85 24.65 17.65 30.81
C ASN A 85 24.36 16.34 31.59
N ILE A 86 23.51 15.48 31.03
CA ILE A 86 23.18 14.17 31.57
C ILE A 86 24.29 13.20 31.18
N ARG A 87 24.96 12.61 32.17
CA ARG A 87 26.05 11.65 31.95
C ARG A 87 25.49 10.24 31.77
N TYR A 88 25.94 9.57 30.72
CA TYR A 88 25.61 8.19 30.35
C TYR A 88 26.83 7.55 29.67
N ASP A 89 26.92 6.23 29.68
CA ASP A 89 28.05 5.52 29.06
C ASP A 89 27.77 5.17 27.60
N ASP A 90 26.56 4.67 27.31
CA ASP A 90 26.18 4.22 25.98
C ASP A 90 24.68 4.39 25.74
N LEU A 91 24.32 4.63 24.49
CA LEU A 91 22.94 4.74 24.01
C LEU A 91 22.83 3.92 22.72
N ARG A 92 22.11 2.80 22.77
CA ARG A 92 22.06 1.86 21.66
C ARG A 92 20.67 1.29 21.39
N LYS A 93 20.42 0.95 20.12
CA LYS A 93 19.23 0.21 19.70
C LYS A 93 19.34 -1.26 20.12
N VAL A 94 18.33 -1.76 20.83
CA VAL A 94 18.22 -3.20 21.20
C VAL A 94 17.34 -3.95 20.20
N SER A 95 16.28 -3.29 19.74
CA SER A 95 15.39 -3.78 18.69
C SER A 95 14.80 -2.60 17.93
N ASP A 96 14.05 -2.85 16.85
CA ASP A 96 13.39 -1.79 16.08
C ASP A 96 12.45 -0.92 16.92
N THR A 97 12.04 -1.38 18.11
CA THR A 97 11.12 -0.70 19.01
C THR A 97 11.74 -0.33 20.36
N GLN A 98 13.03 -0.62 20.58
CA GLN A 98 13.63 -0.48 21.90
C GLN A 98 15.01 0.17 21.87
N ILE A 99 15.20 1.13 22.77
CA ILE A 99 16.43 1.85 22.99
C ILE A 99 16.90 1.57 24.42
N LEU A 100 18.17 1.24 24.58
CA LEU A 100 18.81 1.04 25.87
C LEU A 100 19.74 2.21 26.16
N VAL A 101 19.51 2.83 27.31
CA VAL A 101 20.40 3.80 27.95
C VAL A 101 21.23 3.03 28.96
N HIS A 102 22.53 2.90 28.72
CA HIS A 102 23.44 2.18 29.59
C HIS A 102 24.11 3.11 30.60
N ASN A 103 24.16 2.64 31.84
CA ASN A 103 24.85 3.27 32.97
C ASN A 103 24.61 4.79 33.08
N LEU A 104 23.35 5.17 33.27
CA LEU A 104 22.98 6.56 33.56
C LEU A 104 23.49 6.98 34.94
N ALA A 105 24.15 8.13 35.02
CA ALA A 105 24.65 8.62 36.30
C ALA A 105 23.49 8.96 37.27
N PRO A 106 23.61 8.61 38.58
CA PRO A 106 22.54 8.86 39.56
C PRO A 106 22.10 10.33 39.63
N GLU A 107 23.03 11.27 39.49
CA GLU A 107 22.77 12.71 39.48
C GLU A 107 21.90 13.17 38.30
N GLY A 108 21.99 12.48 37.16
CA GLY A 108 21.24 12.81 35.94
C GLY A 108 19.86 12.16 35.86
N THR A 109 19.54 11.27 36.81
CA THR A 109 18.34 10.42 36.73
C THR A 109 17.03 11.21 36.78
N ALA A 110 16.95 12.26 37.60
CA ALA A 110 15.75 13.11 37.67
C ALA A 110 15.55 13.88 36.35
N ALA A 111 16.60 14.56 35.87
CA ALA A 111 16.58 15.30 34.62
C ALA A 111 16.25 14.40 33.41
N PHE A 112 16.73 13.16 33.41
CA PHE A 112 16.40 12.15 32.41
C PHE A 112 14.91 11.79 32.42
N ARG A 113 14.33 11.47 33.58
CA ARG A 113 12.90 11.16 33.69
C ARG A 113 12.02 12.35 33.26
N ASP A 114 12.41 13.55 33.62
CA ASP A 114 11.72 14.77 33.22
C ASP A 114 11.80 14.99 31.70
N LEU A 115 12.98 14.77 31.10
CA LEU A 115 13.16 14.86 29.65
C LEU A 115 12.31 13.83 28.90
N VAL A 116 12.29 12.57 29.35
CA VAL A 116 11.50 11.51 28.69
C VAL A 116 10.01 11.79 28.79
N SER A 117 9.53 12.19 29.96
CA SER A 117 8.11 12.49 30.18
C SER A 117 7.61 13.73 29.43
N SER A 118 8.48 14.72 29.21
CA SER A 118 8.13 15.97 28.50
C SER A 118 8.23 15.85 26.98
N ASN A 119 9.28 15.20 26.48
CA ASN A 119 9.63 15.25 25.05
C ASN A 119 9.44 13.93 24.31
N PHE A 120 9.35 12.80 25.01
CA PHE A 120 9.29 11.46 24.43
C PHE A 120 8.03 10.72 24.88
N GLY A 121 6.88 11.41 24.82
CA GLY A 121 5.59 10.90 25.28
C GLY A 121 5.11 9.66 24.53
N GLU A 122 5.64 9.39 23.32
CA GLU A 122 5.40 8.17 22.57
C GLU A 122 6.23 6.95 23.01
N TRP A 123 7.12 7.09 23.99
CA TRP A 123 7.96 6.03 24.54
C TRP A 123 7.58 5.70 25.99
N ASP A 124 7.58 4.41 26.32
CA ASP A 124 7.44 3.90 27.67
C ASP A 124 8.83 3.66 28.28
N LEU A 125 9.05 4.18 29.48
CA LEU A 125 10.31 4.07 30.21
C LEU A 125 10.23 2.97 31.28
N ALA A 126 11.15 2.03 31.25
CA ALA A 126 11.30 1.00 32.28
C ALA A 126 12.78 0.82 32.68
N PRO A 127 13.08 0.34 33.91
CA PRO A 127 14.42 -0.10 34.26
C PRO A 127 14.88 -1.24 33.34
N ALA A 128 16.14 -1.22 32.90
CA ALA A 128 16.69 -2.27 32.04
C ALA A 128 16.97 -3.54 32.87
N PRO A 129 16.47 -4.72 32.47
CA PRO A 129 16.76 -5.97 33.17
C PRO A 129 18.25 -6.28 33.16
N GLY A 130 18.83 -6.51 34.35
CA GLY A 130 20.25 -6.87 34.50
C GLY A 130 21.23 -5.69 34.52
N GLU A 131 20.76 -4.44 34.45
CA GLU A 131 21.61 -3.25 34.58
C GLU A 131 21.13 -2.38 35.75
N GLN A 132 21.97 -2.18 36.77
CA GLN A 132 21.59 -1.39 37.98
C GLN A 132 21.27 0.08 37.66
N SER A 133 21.91 0.65 36.64
CA SER A 133 21.75 2.04 36.20
C SER A 133 21.30 2.13 34.74
N GLY A 134 20.70 1.06 34.20
CA GLY A 134 20.22 1.01 32.82
C GLY A 134 18.73 1.31 32.70
N TYR A 135 18.33 1.94 31.60
CA TYR A 135 16.93 2.19 31.28
C TYR A 135 16.60 1.73 29.87
N LEU A 136 15.44 1.08 29.73
CA LEU A 136 14.89 0.65 28.46
C LEU A 136 13.72 1.55 28.07
N LEU A 137 13.85 2.25 26.95
CA LEU A 137 12.74 2.94 26.30
C LEU A 137 12.12 2.00 25.28
N THR A 138 10.81 1.81 25.35
CA THR A 138 10.04 1.01 24.38
C THR A 138 9.00 1.90 23.70
N ILE A 139 8.98 1.95 22.37
CA ILE A 139 7.97 2.73 21.66
C ILE A 139 6.57 2.14 21.90
N LYS A 140 5.59 3.00 22.14
CA LYS A 140 4.21 2.57 22.39
C LYS A 140 3.62 1.86 21.16
N PRO A 141 2.83 0.79 21.36
CA PRO A 141 2.19 0.07 20.25
C PRO A 141 1.32 0.95 19.35
N SER A 142 0.65 1.96 19.92
CA SER A 142 -0.15 2.93 19.17
C SER A 142 0.70 3.77 18.22
N THR A 143 1.89 4.17 18.67
CA THR A 143 2.85 4.94 17.86
C THR A 143 3.43 4.09 16.74
N VAL A 144 3.77 2.83 17.02
CA VAL A 144 4.19 1.87 15.99
C VAL A 144 3.14 1.75 14.90
N ALA A 145 1.86 1.55 15.29
CA ALA A 145 0.76 1.48 14.33
C ALA A 145 0.60 2.77 13.51
N ALA A 146 0.77 3.94 14.15
CA ALA A 146 0.71 5.22 13.47
C ALA A 146 1.83 5.40 12.43
N ILE A 147 3.08 5.04 12.78
CA ILE A 147 4.22 5.09 11.85
C ILE A 147 3.99 4.16 10.66
N GLN A 148 3.51 2.93 10.91
CA GLN A 148 3.22 1.98 9.84
C GLN A 148 2.13 2.50 8.90
N ALA A 149 1.04 3.04 9.44
CA ALA A 149 -0.05 3.62 8.64
C ALA A 149 0.44 4.83 7.82
N GLN A 150 1.22 5.72 8.42
CA GLN A 150 1.80 6.88 7.74
C GLN A 150 2.74 6.46 6.60
N THR A 151 3.58 5.45 6.84
CA THR A 151 4.51 4.92 5.84
C THR A 151 3.77 4.31 4.66
N MET A 152 2.64 3.63 4.92
CA MET A 152 1.80 3.07 3.86
C MET A 152 1.19 4.18 2.99
N SER A 153 0.56 5.19 3.61
CA SER A 153 -0.02 6.32 2.90
C SER A 153 1.03 7.09 2.07
N GLN A 154 2.21 7.35 2.64
CA GLN A 154 3.29 8.01 1.93
C GLN A 154 3.81 7.21 0.73
N SER A 155 3.83 5.88 0.86
CA SER A 155 4.22 4.97 -0.22
C SER A 155 3.19 5.02 -1.35
N GLU A 156 1.89 4.99 -1.03
CA GLU A 156 0.81 5.12 -2.01
C GLU A 156 0.90 6.46 -2.77
N ASP A 157 1.06 7.57 -2.05
CA ASP A 157 1.19 8.90 -2.67
C ASP A 157 2.44 9.01 -3.54
N THR A 158 3.53 8.38 -3.13
CA THR A 158 4.77 8.35 -3.90
C THR A 158 4.59 7.54 -5.17
N ILE A 159 3.98 6.35 -5.08
CA ILE A 159 3.66 5.53 -6.25
C ILE A 159 2.74 6.28 -7.20
N ARG A 160 1.65 6.88 -6.69
CA ARG A 160 0.70 7.66 -7.48
C ARG A 160 1.39 8.78 -8.24
N ARG A 161 2.20 9.61 -7.56
CA ARG A 161 2.96 10.69 -8.21
C ARG A 161 3.92 10.18 -9.29
N ARG A 162 4.54 9.01 -9.09
CA ARG A 162 5.43 8.41 -10.10
C ARG A 162 4.65 7.90 -11.31
N ILE A 163 3.47 7.32 -11.10
CA ILE A 163 2.59 6.89 -12.18
C ILE A 163 2.06 8.10 -12.98
N ASP A 164 1.60 9.13 -12.28
CA ASP A 164 1.12 10.37 -12.89
C ASP A 164 2.23 11.04 -13.72
N ALA A 165 3.47 11.03 -13.22
CA ALA A 165 4.64 11.55 -13.94
C ALA A 165 4.98 10.78 -15.23
N LEU A 166 4.53 9.53 -15.37
CA LEU A 166 4.67 8.74 -16.60
C LEU A 166 3.55 9.04 -17.62
N GLY A 167 2.60 9.94 -17.30
CA GLY A 167 1.51 10.32 -18.20
C GLY A 167 0.41 9.26 -18.33
N LEU A 168 0.32 8.34 -17.36
CA LEU A 168 -0.71 7.30 -17.32
C LEU A 168 -2.04 7.89 -16.84
N THR A 169 -3.09 7.76 -17.64
CA THR A 169 -4.45 8.17 -17.26
C THR A 169 -5.10 7.05 -16.44
N GLU A 170 -5.58 7.39 -15.24
CA GLU A 170 -6.43 6.55 -14.37
C GLU A 170 -5.80 5.30 -13.70
N PRO A 171 -4.64 5.41 -13.01
CA PRO A 171 -4.16 4.32 -12.18
C PRO A 171 -4.96 4.17 -10.88
N VAL A 172 -5.44 2.96 -10.60
CA VAL A 172 -5.99 2.62 -9.28
C VAL A 172 -4.86 2.06 -8.43
N VAL A 173 -4.42 2.84 -7.44
CA VAL A 173 -3.51 2.40 -6.39
C VAL A 173 -4.35 2.08 -5.15
N ALA A 174 -4.28 0.85 -4.64
CA ALA A 174 -5.02 0.45 -3.46
C ALA A 174 -4.21 -0.52 -2.58
N PRO A 175 -4.42 -0.54 -1.26
CA PRO A 175 -3.91 -1.60 -0.40
C PRO A 175 -4.38 -2.97 -0.91
N TYR A 176 -3.49 -3.96 -0.90
CA TYR A 176 -3.79 -5.31 -1.37
C TYR A 176 -3.58 -6.33 -0.27
N GLY A 177 -4.62 -7.11 0.04
CA GLY A 177 -4.58 -8.16 1.05
C GLY A 177 -4.59 -7.66 2.50
N GLN A 178 -4.92 -8.56 3.42
CA GLN A 178 -4.65 -8.37 4.84
C GLN A 178 -3.19 -8.78 5.09
N GLY A 179 -2.28 -7.83 4.88
CA GLY A 179 -0.87 -8.04 5.17
C GLY A 179 -0.66 -8.46 6.63
N THR A 180 0.21 -9.43 6.88
CA THR A 180 0.82 -9.59 8.21
C THR A 180 1.42 -8.24 8.62
N PRO A 181 1.47 -7.86 9.92
CA PRO A 181 1.92 -6.54 10.36
C PRO A 181 3.33 -6.12 9.89
N ARG A 182 4.09 -7.07 9.32
CA ARG A 182 5.42 -6.85 8.77
C ARG A 182 5.43 -6.40 7.30
N GLN A 183 4.36 -6.63 6.54
CA GLN A 183 4.35 -6.47 5.07
C GLN A 183 2.96 -6.06 4.60
N TYR A 184 2.81 -4.82 4.13
CA TYR A 184 1.59 -4.35 3.50
C TYR A 184 1.79 -4.34 1.97
N PRO A 185 1.05 -5.18 1.22
CA PRO A 185 1.10 -5.13 -0.22
C PRO A 185 0.31 -3.92 -0.75
N ALA A 186 0.82 -3.24 -1.78
CA ALA A 186 0.13 -2.21 -2.56
C ALA A 186 -0.13 -2.75 -3.97
N ARG A 187 -1.34 -2.53 -4.50
CA ARG A 187 -1.75 -2.92 -5.86
C ARG A 187 -1.85 -1.70 -6.75
N ILE A 188 -1.28 -1.80 -7.95
CA ILE A 188 -1.49 -0.85 -9.05
C ILE A 188 -2.35 -1.53 -10.12
N ILE A 189 -3.42 -0.88 -10.55
CA ILE A 189 -4.28 -1.28 -11.68
C ILE A 189 -4.22 -0.17 -12.71
N GLN A 190 -3.95 -0.50 -13.96
CA GLN A 190 -3.98 0.42 -15.08
C GLN A 190 -5.22 0.09 -15.95
N ASP A 191 -6.09 1.07 -16.17
CA ASP A 191 -7.19 0.96 -17.13
C ASP A 191 -6.84 1.79 -18.37
N HIS A 192 -6.71 1.16 -19.54
CA HIS A 192 -6.38 1.86 -20.78
C HIS A 192 -7.67 2.13 -21.55
N MET A 193 -8.36 3.21 -21.17
CA MET A 193 -9.49 3.74 -21.93
C MET A 193 -8.98 4.55 -23.13
N ARG A 194 -8.70 3.87 -24.26
CA ARG A 194 -8.85 4.41 -25.62
C ARG A 194 -9.13 3.31 -26.64
#